data_AF-A0A1G2HT18-F1
#
_entry.id   AF-A0A1G2HT18-F1
#
_cell.length_a   1.000
_cell.length_b   1.000
_cell.length_c   1.000
_cell.angle_alpha   90.00
_cell.angle_beta   90.00
_cell.angle_gamma   90.00
#
_symmetry.space_group_name_H-M   'P 1'
#
loop_
_entity.id
_entity.type
_entity.pdbx_description
1 polymer ?
#
loop_
_entity_poly.entity_id
_entity_poly.type
_entity_poly.pdbx_seq_one_letter_code
_entity_poly.pdbx_strand_id
1 'polypeptide(L)'
;MISDQERLSAFFSVATEMDAMVANQAVRSALPEIVERINLGATGIILMRPLESLQNNFNFKHIWQSRPTLPPTALRIYPFFAGDAKIHSTAAQIISEFHWAGYTHPGHTIMVNMEAKETKRCMAWFLTHEFGHALANLKEGYAFTDRTSPHDRMTAQEVSMRTFDYRLMRALGGSQYRAEVDKAIYWIKKCEEKDDKQKLTDYFYDKGKALSLCLGECPDPTGETFRDEIFFLLCYLDAIDRSQPPHLAPQLKCQLMKERFNYMIGD
;
A
#
# COMPACT_ATOMS: atom_id res chain seq x y z
N MET A 1 17.92 -17.19 11.45
CA MET A 1 16.55 -17.41 10.92
C MET A 1 15.60 -17.10 12.06
N ILE A 2 14.65 -16.20 11.87
CA ILE A 2 13.69 -15.82 12.92
C ILE A 2 12.73 -16.99 13.20
N SER A 3 12.33 -17.18 14.46
CA SER A 3 11.40 -18.24 14.84
C SER A 3 9.96 -17.92 14.39
N ASP A 4 9.10 -18.94 14.38
CA ASP A 4 7.67 -18.75 14.09
C ASP A 4 6.97 -17.86 15.11
N GLN A 5 7.34 -18.01 16.38
CA GLN A 5 6.74 -17.23 17.46
C GLN A 5 7.06 -15.75 17.30
N GLU A 6 8.31 -15.42 16.93
CA GLU A 6 8.73 -14.05 16.66
C GLU A 6 8.06 -13.49 15.40
N ARG A 7 7.92 -14.29 14.34
CA ARG A 7 7.20 -13.92 13.10
C ARG A 7 5.73 -13.63 13.35
N LEU A 8 5.06 -14.49 14.12
CA LEU A 8 3.69 -14.31 14.57
C LEU A 8 3.56 -13.04 15.40
N SER A 9 4.43 -12.86 16.39
CA SER A 9 4.43 -11.68 17.27
C SER A 9 4.63 -10.37 16.48
N ALA A 10 5.54 -10.36 15.51
CA ALA A 10 5.78 -9.20 14.66
C ALA A 10 4.53 -8.87 13.84
N PHE A 11 3.93 -9.86 13.17
CA PHE A 11 2.71 -9.69 12.38
C PHE A 11 1.54 -9.20 13.23
N PHE A 12 1.29 -9.81 14.40
CA PHE A 12 0.21 -9.39 15.28
C PHE A 12 0.39 -7.96 15.80
N SER A 13 1.63 -7.49 15.95
CA SER A 13 1.86 -6.10 16.33
C SER A 13 1.49 -5.11 15.22
N VAL A 14 1.56 -5.51 13.95
CA VAL A 14 1.05 -4.73 12.81
C VAL A 14 -0.48 -4.84 12.73
N ALA A 15 -1.03 -6.04 12.90
CA ALA A 15 -2.49 -6.24 12.93
C ALA A 15 -3.17 -5.43 14.04
N THR A 16 -2.53 -5.28 15.20
CA THR A 16 -3.03 -4.42 16.29
C THR A 16 -3.17 -2.96 15.85
N GLU A 17 -2.25 -2.43 15.03
CA GLU A 17 -2.37 -1.08 14.48
C GLU A 17 -3.50 -0.99 13.44
N MET A 18 -3.77 -2.05 12.67
CA MET A 18 -4.94 -2.12 11.77
C MET A 18 -6.25 -2.06 12.59
N ASP A 19 -6.34 -2.84 13.67
CA ASP A 19 -7.48 -2.80 14.58
C ASP A 19 -7.65 -1.42 15.23
N ALA A 20 -6.56 -0.75 15.57
CA ALA A 20 -6.58 0.62 16.08
C ALA A 20 -7.12 1.63 15.04
N MET A 21 -6.80 1.46 13.76
CA MET A 21 -7.40 2.27 12.68
C MET A 21 -8.91 2.04 12.57
N VAL A 22 -9.38 0.80 12.70
CA VAL A 22 -10.82 0.48 12.74
C VAL A 22 -11.47 1.04 13.99
N ALA A 23 -10.82 0.99 15.16
CA ALA A 23 -11.39 1.50 16.40
C ALA A 23 -11.56 3.04 16.37
N ASN A 24 -10.73 3.75 15.60
CA ASN A 24 -10.78 5.19 15.47
C ASN A 24 -12.14 5.66 14.89
N GLN A 25 -12.88 6.45 15.69
CA GLN A 25 -14.23 6.92 15.31
C GLN A 25 -14.20 7.86 14.10
N ALA A 26 -13.20 8.73 13.98
CA ALA A 26 -13.09 9.65 12.85
C ALA A 26 -12.86 8.88 11.54
N VAL A 27 -12.02 7.83 11.61
CA VAL A 27 -11.78 6.92 10.47
C VAL A 27 -13.06 6.18 10.09
N ARG A 28 -13.73 5.48 11.02
CA ARG A 28 -14.98 4.75 10.72
C ARG A 28 -16.07 5.64 10.14
N SER A 29 -16.19 6.86 10.64
CA SER A 29 -17.21 7.81 10.15
C SER A 29 -16.91 8.28 8.73
N ALA A 30 -15.63 8.47 8.39
CA ALA A 30 -15.22 8.94 7.08
C ALA A 30 -15.07 7.81 6.04
N LEU A 31 -14.78 6.59 6.49
CA LEU A 31 -14.36 5.43 5.69
C LEU A 31 -14.97 4.13 6.23
N PRO A 32 -16.28 3.93 6.14
CA PRO A 32 -16.91 2.68 6.59
C PRO A 32 -16.32 1.44 5.89
N GLU A 33 -15.81 1.57 4.67
CA GLU A 33 -15.17 0.50 3.90
C GLU A 33 -13.88 -0.06 4.54
N ILE A 34 -13.25 0.64 5.49
CA ILE A 34 -12.07 0.12 6.22
C ILE A 34 -12.41 -1.15 7.01
N VAL A 35 -13.64 -1.22 7.54
CA VAL A 35 -14.13 -2.36 8.33
C VAL A 35 -14.15 -3.59 7.44
N GLU A 36 -14.65 -3.46 6.21
CA GLU A 36 -14.73 -4.58 5.28
C GLU A 36 -13.34 -5.04 4.83
N ARG A 37 -12.44 -4.11 4.54
CA ARG A 37 -11.05 -4.43 4.20
C ARG A 37 -10.40 -5.24 5.31
N ILE A 38 -10.48 -4.78 6.56
CA ILE A 38 -9.80 -5.43 7.68
C ILE A 38 -10.51 -6.73 8.10
N ASN A 39 -11.85 -6.79 8.01
CA ASN A 39 -12.62 -8.01 8.26
C ASN A 39 -12.29 -9.14 7.28
N LEU A 40 -11.83 -8.82 6.06
CA LEU A 40 -11.30 -9.86 5.16
C LEU A 40 -10.24 -10.70 5.88
N GLY A 41 -9.37 -10.04 6.66
CA GLY A 41 -8.37 -10.68 7.48
C GLY A 41 -8.95 -11.57 8.58
N ALA A 42 -10.03 -11.12 9.23
CA ALA A 42 -10.69 -11.85 10.31
C ALA A 42 -11.37 -13.16 9.85
N THR A 43 -11.72 -13.27 8.57
CA THR A 43 -12.47 -14.43 8.03
C THR A 43 -11.60 -15.60 7.58
N GLY A 44 -10.26 -15.48 7.57
CA GLY A 44 -9.39 -16.60 7.21
C GLY A 44 -8.00 -16.23 6.72
N ILE A 45 -7.20 -15.51 7.52
CA ILE A 45 -5.76 -15.35 7.26
C ILE A 45 -5.01 -16.65 7.57
N ILE A 46 -4.12 -17.03 6.66
CA ILE A 46 -3.13 -18.08 6.88
C ILE A 46 -1.74 -17.44 6.79
N LEU A 47 -1.00 -17.48 7.90
CA LEU A 47 0.38 -17.02 7.91
C LEU A 47 1.29 -18.11 7.34
N MET A 48 2.07 -17.75 6.33
CA MET A 48 2.93 -18.67 5.58
C MET A 48 4.39 -18.36 5.85
N ARG A 49 5.21 -19.41 6.00
CA ARG A 49 6.67 -19.28 5.97
C ARG A 49 7.18 -19.29 4.53
N PRO A 50 8.27 -18.55 4.24
CA PRO A 50 9.11 -18.89 3.09
C PRO A 50 9.68 -20.31 3.31
N LEU A 51 9.39 -21.27 2.43
CA LEU A 51 9.83 -22.67 2.60
C LEU A 51 11.13 -22.94 1.84
N GLU A 52 12.09 -23.62 2.49
CA GLU A 52 13.38 -24.05 1.91
C GLU A 52 13.21 -25.09 0.79
N SER A 53 12.18 -25.94 0.82
CA SER A 53 11.97 -26.99 -0.21
C SER A 53 11.58 -26.46 -1.60
N LEU A 54 11.53 -25.13 -1.78
CA LEU A 54 11.34 -24.44 -3.05
C LEU A 54 12.69 -23.99 -3.65
N GLN A 55 13.79 -24.60 -3.21
CA GLN A 55 15.18 -24.19 -3.39
C GLN A 55 15.71 -24.04 -4.82
N ASN A 56 14.92 -24.33 -5.86
CA ASN A 56 15.35 -24.05 -7.24
C ASN A 56 14.25 -23.43 -8.10
N ASN A 57 13.11 -23.08 -7.52
CA ASN A 57 11.91 -22.74 -8.28
C ASN A 57 10.94 -21.86 -7.49
N PHE A 58 11.39 -20.90 -6.69
CA PHE A 58 10.46 -19.88 -6.16
C PHE A 58 10.24 -18.79 -7.24
N ASN A 59 9.84 -19.19 -8.45
CA ASN A 59 9.35 -18.25 -9.45
C ASN A 59 7.99 -17.71 -8.98
N PHE A 60 7.60 -16.48 -9.33
CA PHE A 60 6.22 -15.98 -9.15
C PHE A 60 5.19 -17.05 -9.56
N LYS A 61 5.48 -17.87 -10.57
CA LYS A 61 4.69 -19.04 -11.02
C LYS A 61 4.46 -20.17 -9.99
N HIS A 62 5.27 -20.32 -8.94
CA HIS A 62 5.08 -21.37 -7.91
C HIS A 62 4.18 -20.94 -6.75
N ILE A 63 3.96 -19.62 -6.57
CA ILE A 63 2.82 -19.10 -5.80
C ILE A 63 1.51 -19.59 -6.45
N TRP A 64 1.51 -19.75 -7.78
CA TRP A 64 0.32 -20.11 -8.58
C TRP A 64 -0.08 -21.59 -8.49
N GLN A 65 0.76 -22.45 -7.89
CA GLN A 65 0.58 -23.92 -7.97
C GLN A 65 0.51 -24.63 -6.60
N SER A 66 0.51 -23.92 -5.46
CA SER A 66 0.52 -24.59 -4.15
C SER A 66 -0.87 -24.91 -3.58
N ARG A 67 -1.19 -26.21 -3.70
CA ARG A 67 -2.11 -27.14 -2.99
C ARG A 67 -3.64 -26.97 -3.13
N PRO A 68 -4.37 -28.04 -3.56
CA PRO A 68 -5.83 -28.03 -3.79
C PRO A 68 -6.71 -28.19 -2.53
N THR A 69 -6.19 -27.99 -1.31
CA THR A 69 -6.92 -28.34 -0.08
C THR A 69 -7.21 -27.18 0.87
N LEU A 70 -6.91 -25.93 0.51
CA LEU A 70 -7.31 -24.76 1.30
C LEU A 70 -8.55 -24.10 0.67
N PRO A 71 -9.44 -23.48 1.48
CA PRO A 71 -10.56 -22.74 0.94
C PRO A 71 -10.04 -21.70 -0.08
N PRO A 72 -10.67 -21.54 -1.25
CA PRO A 72 -10.28 -20.55 -2.26
C PRO A 72 -10.29 -19.10 -1.74
N THR A 73 -10.93 -18.87 -0.59
CA THR A 73 -11.15 -17.58 0.04
C THR A 73 -10.11 -17.19 1.10
N ALA A 74 -9.24 -18.11 1.54
CA ALA A 74 -8.29 -17.82 2.61
C ALA A 74 -7.11 -16.94 2.12
N LEU A 75 -6.86 -15.83 2.81
CA LEU A 75 -5.79 -14.88 2.50
C LEU A 75 -4.48 -15.36 3.11
N ARG A 76 -3.52 -15.73 2.27
CA ARG A 76 -2.18 -16.15 2.66
C ARG A 76 -1.31 -14.91 2.86
N ILE A 77 -0.69 -14.76 4.02
CA ILE A 77 0.24 -13.65 4.26
C ILE A 77 1.63 -14.21 4.52
N TYR A 78 2.61 -13.65 3.80
CA TYR A 78 4.03 -13.99 3.85
C TYR A 78 4.78 -12.81 4.48
N PRO A 79 4.89 -12.76 5.82
CA PRO A 79 5.72 -11.78 6.50
C PRO A 79 7.19 -12.15 6.28
N PHE A 80 7.98 -11.37 5.53
CA PHE A 80 9.41 -11.59 5.24
C PHE A 80 10.32 -10.82 6.21
N PHE A 81 11.49 -11.38 6.51
CA PHE A 81 12.56 -10.78 7.30
C PHE A 81 13.89 -10.90 6.52
N ALA A 82 14.89 -10.06 6.80
CA ALA A 82 16.20 -10.03 6.15
C ALA A 82 16.88 -11.41 6.11
N GLY A 83 16.69 -12.23 7.14
CA GLY A 83 17.17 -13.61 7.16
C GLY A 83 16.60 -14.48 6.02
N ASP A 84 15.40 -14.16 5.54
CA ASP A 84 14.71 -14.84 4.46
C ASP A 84 15.24 -14.44 3.07
N ALA A 85 15.98 -13.33 2.94
CA ALA A 85 16.58 -12.89 1.66
C ALA A 85 17.48 -13.96 1.04
N LYS A 86 18.11 -14.79 1.89
CA LYS A 86 18.99 -15.88 1.46
C LYS A 86 18.24 -17.10 0.93
N ILE A 87 16.92 -17.15 1.09
CA ILE A 87 16.08 -18.28 0.69
C ILE A 87 15.75 -18.20 -0.80
N HIS A 88 15.54 -16.98 -1.35
CA HIS A 88 15.26 -16.80 -2.78
C HIS A 88 15.45 -15.35 -3.27
N SER A 89 15.65 -15.17 -4.58
CA SER A 89 15.75 -13.85 -5.22
C SER A 89 14.52 -12.96 -5.02
N THR A 90 13.31 -13.53 -4.94
CA THR A 90 12.08 -12.78 -4.64
C THR A 90 12.02 -12.28 -3.20
N ALA A 91 12.46 -13.10 -2.24
CA ALA A 91 12.59 -12.65 -0.87
C ALA A 91 13.66 -11.56 -0.78
N ALA A 92 14.80 -11.75 -1.45
CA ALA A 92 15.82 -10.72 -1.59
C ALA A 92 15.25 -9.44 -2.19
N GLN A 93 14.46 -9.53 -3.26
CA GLN A 93 13.81 -8.40 -3.93
C GLN A 93 12.86 -7.64 -3.01
N ILE A 94 11.95 -8.32 -2.32
CA ILE A 94 11.02 -7.68 -1.37
C ILE A 94 11.78 -6.98 -0.23
N ILE A 95 12.87 -7.59 0.22
CA ILE A 95 13.70 -7.07 1.30
C ILE A 95 14.59 -5.90 0.82
N SER A 96 15.11 -5.96 -0.40
CA SER A 96 16.07 -4.99 -0.96
C SER A 96 15.43 -3.82 -1.69
N GLU A 97 14.26 -4.02 -2.32
CA GLU A 97 13.58 -3.02 -3.16
C GLU A 97 12.49 -2.25 -2.40
N PHE A 98 12.60 -2.15 -1.08
CA PHE A 98 11.72 -1.29 -0.27
C PHE A 98 10.21 -1.56 -0.40
N HIS A 99 9.79 -2.74 -0.83
CA HIS A 99 8.37 -3.07 -0.86
C HIS A 99 7.88 -3.39 0.57
N TRP A 100 7.19 -2.45 1.22
CA TRP A 100 6.57 -2.67 2.53
C TRP A 100 5.54 -3.79 2.49
N ALA A 101 4.71 -3.80 1.45
CA ALA A 101 3.78 -4.86 1.18
C ALA A 101 3.50 -4.97 -0.33
N GLY A 102 2.95 -6.10 -0.74
CA GLY A 102 2.46 -6.29 -2.10
C GLY A 102 1.50 -7.47 -2.20
N TYR A 103 0.43 -7.30 -2.97
CA TYR A 103 -0.58 -8.31 -3.23
C TYR A 103 -0.33 -9.08 -4.54
N THR A 104 -0.66 -10.38 -4.54
CA THR A 104 -0.57 -11.26 -5.72
C THR A 104 -1.60 -12.41 -5.69
N HIS A 105 -1.91 -13.03 -6.83
CA HIS A 105 -2.94 -14.08 -7.05
C HIS A 105 -2.40 -15.09 -8.11
N PRO A 106 -2.71 -16.43 -8.21
CA PRO A 106 -3.79 -17.24 -7.59
C PRO A 106 -3.32 -18.32 -6.58
N GLY A 107 -3.84 -18.47 -5.34
CA GLY A 107 -5.09 -17.97 -4.72
C GLY A 107 -4.87 -17.28 -3.36
N HIS A 108 -4.77 -15.95 -3.46
CA HIS A 108 -4.75 -14.91 -2.44
C HIS A 108 -3.54 -14.83 -1.51
N THR A 109 -2.53 -14.08 -1.95
CA THR A 109 -1.24 -13.89 -1.27
C THR A 109 -0.99 -12.40 -1.05
N ILE A 110 -0.56 -12.05 0.16
CA ILE A 110 0.08 -10.76 0.45
C ILE A 110 1.47 -11.04 0.99
N MET A 111 2.44 -10.29 0.52
CA MET A 111 3.81 -10.31 0.98
C MET A 111 4.05 -9.03 1.75
N VAL A 112 4.73 -9.12 2.90
CA VAL A 112 4.97 -7.95 3.76
C VAL A 112 6.42 -7.99 4.22
N ASN A 113 7.18 -6.91 4.03
CA ASN A 113 8.52 -6.79 4.59
C ASN A 113 8.42 -6.34 6.06
N MET A 114 8.57 -7.28 6.99
CA MET A 114 8.42 -7.01 8.42
C MET A 114 9.60 -6.26 9.03
N GLU A 115 10.69 -6.09 8.29
CA GLU A 115 11.87 -5.33 8.70
C GLU A 115 12.06 -4.07 7.86
N ALA A 116 11.00 -3.65 7.16
CA ALA A 116 10.99 -2.35 6.54
C ALA A 116 11.21 -1.27 7.60
N LYS A 117 12.00 -0.27 7.25
CA LYS A 117 12.45 0.77 8.18
C LYS A 117 11.38 1.84 8.40
N GLU A 118 10.23 1.39 8.87
CA GLU A 118 9.01 2.17 9.01
C GLU A 118 8.29 1.85 10.32
N THR A 119 7.34 2.70 10.69
CA THR A 119 6.51 2.43 11.87
C THR A 119 5.56 1.26 11.63
N LYS A 120 5.17 0.55 12.69
CA LYS A 120 4.15 -0.51 12.60
C LYS A 120 2.82 0.02 12.06
N ARG A 121 2.49 1.28 12.34
CA ARG A 121 1.30 1.95 11.82
C ARG A 121 1.41 2.20 10.31
N CYS A 122 2.60 2.56 9.82
CA CYS A 122 2.88 2.66 8.39
C CYS A 122 2.72 1.28 7.72
N MET A 123 3.28 0.22 8.32
CA MET A 123 3.10 -1.16 7.84
C MET A 123 1.62 -1.57 7.80
N ALA A 124 0.85 -1.22 8.84
CA ALA A 124 -0.58 -1.49 8.91
C ALA A 124 -1.37 -0.76 7.82
N TRP A 125 -0.97 0.46 7.47
CA TRP A 125 -1.55 1.21 6.37
C TRP A 125 -1.31 0.51 5.03
N PHE A 126 -0.06 0.12 4.71
CA PHE A 126 0.22 -0.66 3.49
C PHE A 126 -0.52 -2.00 3.47
N LEU A 127 -0.58 -2.71 4.60
CA LEU A 127 -1.32 -3.97 4.65
C LEU A 127 -2.83 -3.76 4.42
N THR A 128 -3.40 -2.66 4.92
CA THR A 128 -4.80 -2.27 4.66
C THR A 128 -5.03 -1.92 3.18
N HIS A 129 -4.04 -1.33 2.52
CA HIS A 129 -4.06 -1.08 1.07
C HIS A 129 -4.11 -2.40 0.30
N GLU A 130 -3.21 -3.35 0.61
CA GLU A 130 -3.18 -4.67 -0.05
C GLU A 130 -4.45 -5.50 0.22
N PHE A 131 -5.03 -5.39 1.42
CA PHE A 131 -6.33 -6.00 1.73
C PHE A 131 -7.44 -5.45 0.83
N GLY A 132 -7.34 -4.18 0.40
CA GLY A 132 -8.22 -3.58 -0.58
C GLY A 132 -8.14 -4.26 -1.95
N HIS A 133 -6.94 -4.56 -2.45
CA HIS A 133 -6.78 -5.32 -3.69
C HIS A 133 -7.35 -6.73 -3.58
N ALA A 134 -7.08 -7.42 -2.47
CA ALA A 134 -7.65 -8.73 -2.21
C ALA A 134 -9.19 -8.67 -2.19
N LEU A 135 -9.79 -7.72 -1.47
CA LEU A 135 -11.24 -7.56 -1.41
C LEU A 135 -11.85 -7.30 -2.79
N ALA A 136 -11.23 -6.44 -3.60
CA ALA A 136 -11.67 -6.15 -4.96
C ALA A 136 -11.65 -7.41 -5.83
N ASN A 137 -10.59 -8.24 -5.75
CA ASN A 137 -10.57 -9.51 -6.47
C ASN A 137 -11.69 -10.46 -6.07
N LEU A 138 -12.00 -10.58 -4.77
CA LEU A 138 -13.12 -11.43 -4.31
C LEU A 138 -14.48 -10.95 -4.80
N LYS A 139 -14.68 -9.64 -4.85
CA LYS A 139 -15.96 -9.05 -5.28
C LYS A 139 -16.14 -9.06 -6.79
N GLU A 140 -15.06 -8.77 -7.51
CA GLU A 140 -15.15 -8.44 -8.93
C GLU A 140 -14.54 -9.53 -9.84
N GLY A 141 -13.88 -10.53 -9.26
CA GLY A 141 -13.40 -11.73 -9.95
C GLY A 141 -12.10 -11.56 -10.75
N TYR A 142 -11.32 -10.50 -10.52
CA TYR A 142 -10.04 -10.27 -11.19
C TYR A 142 -8.99 -9.66 -10.24
N ALA A 143 -7.74 -10.03 -10.45
CA ALA A 143 -6.63 -9.60 -9.61
C ALA A 143 -5.91 -8.40 -10.22
N PHE A 144 -5.46 -7.47 -9.38
CA PHE A 144 -4.63 -6.34 -9.79
C PHE A 144 -3.40 -6.79 -10.59
N THR A 145 -2.79 -7.92 -10.23
CA THR A 145 -1.57 -8.43 -10.88
C THR A 145 -1.83 -9.32 -12.10
N ASP A 146 -3.08 -9.44 -12.54
CA ASP A 146 -3.40 -10.23 -13.73
C ASP A 146 -2.90 -9.53 -14.99
N ARG A 147 -1.80 -10.04 -15.57
CA ARG A 147 -1.22 -9.49 -16.81
C ARG A 147 -2.14 -9.60 -18.03
N THR A 148 -3.22 -10.38 -17.93
CA THR A 148 -4.25 -10.44 -18.97
C THR A 148 -5.34 -9.39 -18.77
N SER A 149 -5.41 -8.78 -17.58
CA SER A 149 -6.29 -7.64 -17.34
C SER A 149 -5.77 -6.40 -18.07
N PRO A 150 -6.67 -5.60 -18.69
CA PRO A 150 -6.26 -4.36 -19.34
C PRO A 150 -5.53 -3.44 -18.35
N HIS A 151 -4.39 -2.87 -18.75
CA HIS A 151 -3.59 -1.96 -17.92
C HIS A 151 -4.44 -0.82 -17.31
N ASP A 152 -5.43 -0.33 -18.06
CA ASP A 152 -6.37 0.70 -17.62
C ASP A 152 -7.18 0.27 -16.39
N ARG A 153 -7.55 -1.00 -16.31
CA ARG A 153 -8.30 -1.55 -15.19
C ARG A 153 -7.44 -1.67 -13.94
N MET A 154 -6.18 -2.11 -14.10
CA MET A 154 -5.19 -2.13 -13.02
C MET A 154 -4.98 -0.71 -12.48
N THR A 155 -4.76 0.25 -13.38
CA THR A 155 -4.59 1.67 -13.02
C THR A 155 -5.83 2.18 -12.26
N ALA A 156 -7.04 1.88 -12.73
CA ALA A 156 -8.27 2.31 -12.08
C ALA A 156 -8.44 1.69 -10.67
N GLN A 157 -8.06 0.43 -10.50
CA GLN A 157 -8.07 -0.22 -9.20
C GLN A 157 -7.07 0.43 -8.23
N GLU A 158 -5.85 0.70 -8.68
CA GLU A 158 -4.85 1.40 -7.87
C GLU A 158 -5.30 2.82 -7.51
N VAL A 159 -5.90 3.56 -8.45
CA VAL A 159 -6.53 4.86 -8.19
C VAL A 159 -7.57 4.74 -7.07
N SER A 160 -8.37 3.67 -7.08
CA SER A 160 -9.34 3.41 -6.01
C SER A 160 -8.66 3.15 -4.67
N MET A 161 -7.54 2.41 -4.65
CA MET A 161 -6.79 2.15 -3.42
C MET A 161 -6.11 3.41 -2.87
N ARG A 162 -5.46 4.20 -3.72
CA ARG A 162 -4.83 5.47 -3.32
C ARG A 162 -5.84 6.55 -2.96
N THR A 163 -7.05 6.50 -3.55
CA THR A 163 -8.16 7.38 -3.14
C THR A 163 -8.63 7.04 -1.72
N PHE A 164 -8.67 5.75 -1.37
CA PHE A 164 -8.91 5.34 0.01
C PHE A 164 -7.76 5.81 0.93
N ASP A 165 -6.50 5.66 0.52
CA ASP A 165 -5.33 6.02 1.32
C ASP A 165 -5.32 7.50 1.74
N TYR A 166 -5.51 8.45 0.80
CA TYR A 166 -5.45 9.86 1.17
C TYR A 166 -6.62 10.23 2.09
N ARG A 167 -7.80 9.63 1.91
CA ARG A 167 -8.95 9.81 2.83
C ARG A 167 -8.62 9.26 4.21
N LEU A 168 -7.91 8.14 4.28
CA LEU A 168 -7.49 7.51 5.54
C LEU A 168 -6.51 8.40 6.28
N MET A 169 -5.49 8.93 5.60
CA MET A 169 -4.54 9.88 6.21
C MET A 169 -5.25 11.14 6.72
N ARG A 170 -6.22 11.70 5.98
CA ARG A 170 -7.02 12.85 6.43
C ARG A 170 -7.83 12.57 7.70
N ALA A 171 -8.32 11.35 7.84
CA ALA A 171 -9.07 10.93 9.03
C ALA A 171 -8.15 10.70 10.23
N LEU A 172 -6.99 10.07 10.02
CA LEU A 172 -6.00 9.77 11.06
C LEU A 172 -5.29 11.03 11.56
N GLY A 173 -4.75 11.86 10.67
CA GLY A 173 -3.91 13.02 11.01
C GLY A 173 -4.67 14.26 11.45
N GLY A 174 -6.00 14.26 11.39
CA GLY A 174 -6.84 15.33 11.93
C GLY A 174 -6.61 16.70 11.27
N SER A 175 -6.81 17.77 12.03
CA SER A 175 -6.73 19.15 11.52
C SER A 175 -5.32 19.57 11.10
N GLN A 176 -4.29 19.10 11.81
CA GLN A 176 -2.90 19.44 11.52
C GLN A 176 -2.46 18.87 10.17
N TYR A 177 -2.73 17.58 9.92
CA TYR A 177 -2.41 16.98 8.63
C TYR A 177 -3.20 17.63 7.49
N ARG A 178 -4.48 17.95 7.71
CA ARG A 178 -5.30 18.66 6.72
C ARG A 178 -4.72 20.02 6.34
N ALA A 179 -4.14 20.76 7.29
CA ALA A 179 -3.49 22.03 7.01
C ALA A 179 -2.24 21.88 6.12
N GLU A 180 -1.45 20.81 6.32
CA GLU A 180 -0.31 20.51 5.44
C GLU A 180 -0.76 20.09 4.05
N VAL A 181 -1.82 19.27 3.94
CA VAL A 181 -2.43 18.90 2.65
C VAL A 181 -2.98 20.13 1.90
N ASP A 182 -3.65 21.06 2.59
CA ASP A 182 -4.17 22.28 1.97
C ASP A 182 -3.03 23.16 1.40
N LYS A 183 -1.91 23.29 2.12
CA LYS A 183 -0.72 23.98 1.60
C LYS A 183 -0.14 23.27 0.38
N ALA A 184 -0.04 21.94 0.43
CA ALA A 184 0.50 21.13 -0.66
C ALA A 184 -0.37 21.25 -1.93
N ILE A 185 -1.69 21.19 -1.79
CA ILE A 185 -2.65 21.36 -2.89
C ILE A 185 -2.58 22.75 -3.50
N TYR A 186 -2.41 23.80 -2.69
CA TYR A 186 -2.18 25.15 -3.20
C TYR A 186 -0.93 25.22 -4.09
N TRP A 187 0.18 24.59 -3.67
CA TRP A 187 1.40 24.55 -4.45
C TRP A 187 1.28 23.73 -5.73
N ILE A 188 0.60 22.58 -5.69
CA ILE A 188 0.28 21.79 -6.89
C ILE A 188 -0.43 22.68 -7.91
N LYS A 189 -1.55 23.31 -7.53
CA LYS A 189 -2.32 24.17 -8.44
C LYS A 189 -1.48 25.31 -9.01
N LYS A 190 -0.73 26.00 -8.14
CA LYS A 190 0.10 27.14 -8.54
C LYS A 190 1.22 26.76 -9.50
N CYS A 191 1.80 25.57 -9.36
CA CYS A 191 2.85 25.10 -10.25
C CYS A 191 2.27 24.59 -11.58
N GLU A 192 1.14 23.89 -11.55
CA GLU A 192 0.43 23.44 -12.76
C GLU A 192 -0.04 24.62 -13.63
N GLU A 193 -0.56 25.68 -13.02
CA GLU A 193 -0.93 26.93 -13.72
C GLU A 193 0.25 27.59 -14.46
N LYS A 194 1.49 27.27 -14.06
CA LYS A 194 2.72 27.83 -14.60
C LYS A 194 3.58 26.83 -15.38
N ASP A 195 3.13 25.58 -15.49
CA ASP A 195 3.91 24.44 -16.00
C ASP A 195 5.30 24.29 -15.34
N ASP A 196 5.38 24.59 -14.03
CA ASP A 196 6.64 24.63 -13.26
C ASP A 196 6.86 23.33 -12.48
N LYS A 197 7.16 22.26 -13.22
CA LYS A 197 7.36 20.91 -12.66
C LYS A 197 8.54 20.81 -11.71
N GLN A 198 9.64 21.55 -11.97
CA GLN A 198 10.82 21.53 -11.09
C GLN A 198 10.48 22.12 -9.73
N LYS A 199 9.83 23.28 -9.69
CA LYS A 199 9.43 23.91 -8.44
C LYS A 199 8.45 23.08 -7.64
N LEU A 200 7.58 22.33 -8.33
CA LEU A 200 6.69 21.37 -7.68
C LEU A 200 7.50 20.27 -6.98
N THR A 201 8.45 19.65 -7.68
CA THR A 201 9.36 18.65 -7.09
C THR A 201 10.14 19.23 -5.90
N ASP A 202 10.73 20.41 -6.05
CA ASP A 202 11.51 21.07 -4.99
C ASP A 202 10.65 21.37 -3.76
N TYR A 203 9.38 21.73 -3.94
CA TYR A 203 8.47 21.99 -2.83
C TYR A 203 8.20 20.73 -2.00
N PHE A 204 8.07 19.56 -2.64
CA PHE A 204 7.73 18.30 -1.98
C PHE A 204 8.91 17.59 -1.30
N TYR A 205 10.13 18.04 -1.56
CA TYR A 205 11.30 17.60 -0.80
C TYR A 205 11.09 17.86 0.71
N ASP A 206 11.34 16.84 1.54
CA ASP A 206 11.13 16.85 2.99
C ASP A 206 9.67 17.04 3.46
N LYS A 207 8.66 16.92 2.58
CA LYS A 207 7.23 17.10 2.95
C LYS A 207 6.53 15.84 3.41
N GLY A 208 7.11 14.68 3.17
CA GLY A 208 6.71 13.38 3.70
C GLY A 208 6.64 13.33 5.21
N LYS A 209 7.34 14.23 5.92
CA LYS A 209 7.23 14.42 7.37
C LYS A 209 5.80 14.75 7.82
N ALA A 210 4.96 15.31 6.96
CA ALA A 210 3.54 15.49 7.24
C ALA A 210 2.83 14.15 7.53
N LEU A 211 3.28 13.04 6.92
CA LEU A 211 2.73 11.71 7.20
C LEU A 211 3.05 11.22 8.61
N SER A 212 4.05 11.79 9.31
CA SER A 212 4.30 11.48 10.74
C SER A 212 3.11 11.84 11.62
N LEU A 213 2.29 12.83 11.24
CA LEU A 213 1.05 13.19 11.94
C LEU A 213 0.00 12.06 11.91
N CYS A 214 0.10 11.16 10.93
CA CYS A 214 -0.80 10.03 10.76
C CYS A 214 -0.17 8.72 11.25
N LEU A 215 1.08 8.49 10.87
CA LEU A 215 1.77 7.20 10.95
C LEU A 215 2.83 7.14 12.06
N GLY A 216 3.09 8.25 12.74
CA GLY A 216 4.20 8.41 13.68
C GLY A 216 5.54 8.71 12.99
N GLU A 217 6.51 9.16 13.77
CA GLU A 217 7.83 9.54 13.26
C GLU A 217 8.54 8.37 12.57
N CYS A 218 9.07 8.62 11.38
CA CYS A 218 9.82 7.62 10.63
C CYS A 218 11.15 7.35 11.35
N PRO A 219 11.50 6.08 11.62
CA PRO A 219 12.74 5.77 12.33
C PRO A 219 14.00 5.88 11.45
N ASP A 220 13.86 5.96 10.12
CA ASP A 220 14.98 5.93 9.18
C ASP A 220 14.84 6.97 8.03
N PRO A 221 15.92 7.68 7.66
CA PRO A 221 15.88 8.69 6.60
C PRO A 221 15.47 8.15 5.23
N THR A 222 15.79 6.89 4.90
CA THR A 222 15.37 6.31 3.61
C THR A 222 13.85 6.13 3.55
N GLY A 223 13.22 5.81 4.68
CA GLY A 223 11.75 5.81 4.79
C GLY A 223 11.15 7.21 4.64
N GLU A 224 11.83 8.25 5.13
CA GLU A 224 11.38 9.65 4.96
C GLU A 224 11.36 10.08 3.50
N THR A 225 12.39 9.75 2.72
CA THR A 225 12.41 10.06 1.27
C THR A 225 11.24 9.42 0.53
N PHE A 226 10.89 8.19 0.87
CA PHE A 226 9.71 7.55 0.26
C PHE A 226 8.40 8.22 0.69
N ARG A 227 8.30 8.65 1.95
CA ARG A 227 7.15 9.40 2.43
C ARG A 227 6.94 10.70 1.64
N ASP A 228 8.00 11.34 1.10
CA ASP A 228 7.87 12.52 0.24
C ASP A 228 7.07 12.18 -1.03
N GLU A 229 7.44 11.11 -1.72
CA GLU A 229 6.79 10.67 -2.96
C GLU A 229 5.34 10.25 -2.75
N ILE A 230 5.08 9.51 -1.67
CA ILE A 230 3.72 9.15 -1.27
C ILE A 230 2.92 10.39 -0.91
N PHE A 231 3.46 11.27 -0.08
CA PHE A 231 2.72 12.46 0.35
C PHE A 231 2.37 13.34 -0.85
N PHE A 232 3.30 13.48 -1.80
CA PHE A 232 3.05 14.11 -3.09
C PHE A 232 1.87 13.45 -3.81
N LEU A 233 1.93 12.14 -4.03
CA LEU A 233 0.89 11.40 -4.76
C LEU A 233 -0.49 11.56 -4.11
N LEU A 234 -0.57 11.38 -2.79
CA LEU A 234 -1.82 11.51 -2.04
C LEU A 234 -2.39 12.94 -2.14
N CYS A 235 -1.55 13.96 -2.01
CA CYS A 235 -1.96 15.36 -2.15
C CYS A 235 -2.44 15.68 -3.57
N TYR A 236 -1.79 15.11 -4.58
CA TYR A 236 -2.15 15.35 -5.98
C TYR A 236 -3.50 14.70 -6.33
N LEU A 237 -3.74 13.48 -5.86
CA LEU A 237 -5.04 12.83 -6.03
C LEU A 237 -6.18 13.61 -5.34
N ASP A 238 -5.93 14.15 -4.14
CA ASP A 238 -6.88 15.01 -3.42
C ASP A 238 -7.07 16.37 -4.15
N ALA A 239 -6.00 16.94 -4.70
CA ALA A 239 -6.08 18.15 -5.52
C ALA A 239 -7.03 17.96 -6.72
N ILE A 240 -6.97 16.81 -7.39
CA ILE A 240 -7.85 16.47 -8.51
C ILE A 240 -9.30 16.42 -8.03
N ASP A 241 -9.61 15.68 -6.96
CA ASP A 241 -10.99 15.57 -6.44
C ASP A 241 -11.59 16.92 -6.02
N ARG A 242 -10.75 17.84 -5.51
CA ARG A 242 -11.20 19.16 -5.04
C ARG A 242 -11.30 20.21 -6.13
N SER A 243 -10.67 20.00 -7.29
CA SER A 243 -10.58 21.01 -8.34
C SER A 243 -11.31 20.63 -9.63
N GLN A 244 -11.53 19.34 -9.85
CA GLN A 244 -12.08 18.84 -11.10
C GLN A 244 -13.53 18.42 -10.95
N PRO A 245 -14.35 18.58 -12.00
CA PRO A 245 -15.68 18.01 -12.04
C PRO A 245 -15.64 16.48 -11.77
N PRO A 246 -16.63 15.92 -11.03
CA PRO A 246 -16.62 14.51 -10.65
C PRO A 246 -16.52 13.52 -11.82
N HIS A 247 -17.00 13.89 -13.01
CA HIS A 247 -16.93 13.06 -14.21
C HIS A 247 -15.54 13.05 -14.88
N LEU A 248 -14.69 14.04 -14.60
CA LEU A 248 -13.32 14.14 -15.14
C LEU A 248 -12.26 13.59 -14.18
N ALA A 249 -12.52 13.67 -12.87
CA ALA A 249 -11.57 13.26 -11.84
C ALA A 249 -11.02 11.82 -12.03
N PRO A 250 -11.83 10.79 -12.35
CA PRO A 250 -11.31 9.43 -12.54
C PRO A 250 -10.27 9.33 -13.67
N GLN A 251 -10.51 10.00 -14.80
CA GLN A 251 -9.60 9.98 -15.94
C GLN A 251 -8.28 10.66 -15.61
N LEU A 252 -8.34 11.83 -14.98
CA LEU A 252 -7.14 12.60 -14.59
C LEU A 252 -6.31 11.86 -13.55
N LYS A 253 -6.95 11.20 -12.58
CA LYS A 253 -6.24 10.33 -11.63
C LYS A 253 -5.57 9.15 -12.32
N CYS A 254 -6.25 8.51 -13.27
CA CYS A 254 -5.63 7.42 -14.04
C CYS A 254 -4.45 7.91 -14.87
N GLN A 255 -4.53 9.10 -15.46
CA GLN A 255 -3.42 9.71 -16.19
C GLN A 255 -2.22 9.98 -15.27
N LEU A 256 -2.45 10.65 -14.14
CA LEU A 256 -1.42 10.89 -13.12
C LEU A 256 -0.76 9.57 -12.71
N MET A 257 -1.57 8.55 -12.43
CA MET A 257 -1.08 7.25 -12.02
C MET A 257 -0.26 6.58 -13.12
N LYS A 258 -0.63 6.64 -14.39
CA LYS A 258 0.20 6.11 -15.49
C LYS A 258 1.53 6.83 -15.62
N GLU A 259 1.52 8.15 -15.55
CA GLU A 259 2.73 8.98 -15.62
C GLU A 259 3.71 8.67 -14.47
N ARG A 260 3.19 8.24 -13.31
CA ARG A 260 4.00 7.96 -12.11
C ARG A 260 4.27 6.47 -11.87
N PHE A 261 3.37 5.56 -12.26
CA PHE A 261 3.54 4.10 -12.14
C PHE A 261 4.48 3.51 -13.17
N ASN A 262 4.56 4.08 -14.38
CA ASN A 262 5.56 3.67 -15.37
C ASN A 262 7.00 3.89 -14.87
N TYR A 263 7.19 4.74 -13.84
CA TYR A 263 8.48 4.92 -13.18
C TYR A 263 8.76 3.88 -12.07
N MET A 264 7.72 3.26 -11.50
CA MET A 264 7.83 2.35 -10.35
C MET A 264 7.80 0.86 -10.71
N ILE A 265 7.16 0.47 -11.82
CA ILE A 265 7.05 -0.96 -12.18
C ILE A 265 8.23 -1.44 -13.03
N GLY A 266 9.00 -0.53 -13.64
CA GLY A 266 10.11 -0.86 -14.52
C GLY A 266 9.65 -1.60 -15.79
N ASP A 267 9.97 -1.05 -16.95
CA ASP A 267 9.98 -1.84 -18.19
C ASP A 267 11.10 -2.89 -18.14
#